data_AF-A0A0P9YJ79-F1
#
_entry.id   AF-A0A0P9YJ79-F1
#
_cell.length_a   1.000
_cell.length_b   1.000
_cell.length_c   1.000
_cell.angle_alpha   90.00
_cell.angle_beta   90.00
_cell.angle_gamma   90.00
#
_symmetry.space_group_name_H-M   'P 1'
#
loop_
_entity.id
_entity.type
_entity.pdbx_description
1 polymer ?
#
loop_
_entity_poly.entity_id
_entity_poly.type
_entity_poly.pdbx_seq_one_letter_code
_entity_poly.pdbx_strand_id
1 'polypeptide(L)' 'MVCGLPFTWRKKWARCWDEVLYCSERCRRNKRTASQ' A
#
# COMPACT_ATOMS: atom_id res chain seq x y z
N MET A 1 1.24 -9.56 5.84
CA MET A 1 1.84 -9.63 4.48
C MET A 1 1.44 -8.43 3.64
N VAL A 2 2.40 -7.55 3.36
CA VAL A 2 2.27 -6.48 2.36
C VAL A 2 2.40 -7.11 0.98
N CYS A 3 1.60 -6.64 0.02
CA CYS A 3 1.43 -7.21 -1.33
C CYS A 3 2.75 -7.46 -2.11
N GLY A 4 3.89 -6.87 -1.74
CA GLY A 4 5.19 -7.05 -2.40
C GLY A 4 5.25 -6.56 -3.85
N LEU A 5 4.11 -6.14 -4.40
CA LEU A 5 3.97 -5.62 -5.74
C LEU A 5 4.70 -4.28 -5.86
N PRO A 6 5.33 -4.01 -7.01
CA PRO A 6 5.94 -2.71 -7.27
C PRO A 6 4.87 -1.63 -7.10
N PHE A 7 5.12 -0.71 -6.18
CA PHE A 7 4.26 0.42 -5.90
C PHE A 7 4.28 1.34 -7.12
N THR A 8 3.41 1.04 -8.08
CA THR A 8 3.33 1.74 -9.35
C THR A 8 2.35 2.90 -9.21
N TRP A 9 2.77 4.05 -9.72
CA TRP A 9 1.97 5.26 -9.68
C TRP A 9 0.63 5.05 -10.40
N ARG A 10 -0.47 5.41 -9.73
CA ARG A 10 -1.82 5.39 -10.31
C ARG A 10 -2.39 6.80 -10.34
N LYS A 11 -3.00 7.19 -11.47
CA LYS A 11 -3.74 8.46 -11.61
C LYS A 11 -4.75 8.72 -10.50
N LYS A 12 -5.39 7.67 -9.97
CA LYS A 12 -6.34 7.74 -8.85
C LYS A 12 -5.73 8.34 -7.58
N TRP A 13 -4.42 8.21 -7.40
CA TRP A 13 -3.72 8.67 -6.21
C TRP A 13 -3.09 10.04 -6.38
N ALA A 14 -3.17 10.67 -7.56
CA ALA A 14 -2.52 11.96 -7.82
C ALA A 14 -2.85 13.06 -6.79
N ARG A 15 -4.04 13.01 -6.17
CA ARG A 15 -4.49 14.00 -5.17
C ARG A 15 -4.12 13.66 -3.72
N CYS A 16 -3.81 12.40 -3.42
CA CYS A 16 -3.52 11.93 -2.07
C CYS A 16 -2.18 11.17 -2.03
N TRP A 17 -1.32 11.39 -3.03
CA TRP A 17 -0.11 10.60 -3.25
C TRP A 17 0.81 10.64 -2.03
N ASP A 18 0.90 11.81 -1.40
CA ASP A 18 1.68 12.06 -0.19
C ASP A 18 1.20 11.22 1.01
N GLU A 19 -0.10 10.94 1.10
CA GLU A 19 -0.71 10.16 2.19
C GLU A 19 -0.78 8.65 1.91
N VAL A 20 -0.57 8.23 0.66
CA VAL A 20 -0.68 6.81 0.26
C VAL A 20 0.61 6.07 0.60
N LEU A 21 0.65 5.54 1.83
CA LEU A 21 1.74 4.70 2.34
C LEU A 21 1.57 3.20 2.02
N TYR A 22 0.39 2.75 1.59
CA TYR A 22 0.09 1.33 1.39
C TYR A 22 -0.70 1.10 0.10
N CYS A 23 -0.37 0.02 -0.63
CA CYS A 23 -1.00 -0.32 -1.92
C CYS A 23 -2.53 -0.54 -1.83
N SER A 24 -3.02 -0.87 -0.64
CA SER A 24 -4.43 -1.11 -0.35
C SER A 24 -4.70 -1.06 1.16
N GLU A 25 -5.97 -0.89 1.53
CA GLU A 25 -6.41 -1.00 2.93
C GLU A 25 -6.10 -2.39 3.52
N ARG A 26 -6.19 -3.44 2.70
CA ARG A 26 -5.79 -4.80 3.09
C ARG A 26 -4.33 -4.84 3.53
N CYS A 27 -3.42 -4.20 2.80
CA CYS A 27 -2.00 -4.14 3.18
C CYS A 27 -1.75 -3.25 4.40
N ARG A 28 -2.50 -2.15 4.54
CA ARG A 28 -2.47 -1.31 5.76
C ARG A 28 -2.85 -2.13 7.00
N ARG A 29 -3.92 -2.93 6.92
CA ARG A 29 -4.38 -3.80 8.02
C ARG A 29 -3.44 -4.98 8.26
N ASN A 30 -2.85 -5.54 7.21
CA ASN A 30 -1.98 -6.73 7.26
C ASN A 30 -0.50 -6.41 7.57
N LYS A 31 -0.18 -5.18 8.00
CA LYS A 31 1.15 -4.73 8.46
C LYS A 31 1.65 -5.49 9.70
N ARG A 32 0.74 -5.96 10.58
CA ARG A 32 1.11 -6.62 11.85
C ARG A 32 1.57 -8.08 11.68
N THR A 33 1.37 -8.67 10.51
CA THR A 33 1.85 -10.00 10.15
C THR A 33 3.00 -9.86 9.15
N ALA A 34 4.09 -9.25 9.60
CA ALA A 34 5.39 -9.36 8.95
C ALA A 34 6.18 -10.48 9.65
N SER A 35 5.79 -11.73 9.40
CA SER A 35 6.53 -12.96 9.75
C SER A 35 5.88 -14.14 9.04
N GLN A 36 6.28 -14.37 7.79
CA GLN A 36 6.37 -15.62 7.01
C GLN A 36 6.29 -15.32 5.52
#